data_AF-A0A2A9L675-F1
#
_entry.id   AF-A0A2A9L675-F1
#
_cell.length_a   1.000
_cell.length_b   1.000
_cell.length_c   1.000
_cell.angle_alpha   90.00
_cell.angle_beta   90.00
_cell.angle_gamma   90.00
#
_symmetry.space_group_name_H-M   'P 1'
#
loop_
_entity.id
_entity.type
_entity.pdbx_description
1 polymer ?
#
loop_
_entity_poly.entity_id
_entity_poly.type
_entity_poly.pdbx_seq_one_letter_code
_entity_poly.pdbx_strand_id
1 'polypeptide(L)'
;MTLLDQMRVARQAAAQAANAVDADIWRWFSTMVEDRRIRWCFAGNAWLVSVDHRHVATDPCFDSAIRVAKSESERRGLRLVRRRNEPQYADAPSSLCT
;
A
#
# COMPACT_ATOMS: atom_id res chain seq x y z
N MET A 1 8.40 -41.15 0.97
CA MET A 1 8.41 -39.71 1.26
C MET A 1 8.61 -39.55 2.76
N THR A 2 9.73 -38.97 3.21
CA THR A 2 10.10 -39.01 4.63
C THR A 2 9.42 -37.89 5.42
N LEU A 3 9.34 -38.03 6.75
CA LEU A 3 8.83 -36.99 7.66
C LEU A 3 9.57 -35.66 7.49
N LEU A 4 10.89 -35.71 7.23
CA LEU A 4 11.71 -34.54 6.97
C LEU A 4 11.34 -33.83 5.66
N ASP A 5 11.00 -34.58 4.61
CA ASP A 5 10.53 -34.02 3.34
C ASP A 5 9.17 -33.33 3.52
N GLN A 6 8.25 -33.94 4.29
CA GLN A 6 6.96 -33.35 4.61
C GLN A 6 7.10 -32.05 5.40
N MET A 7 7.97 -32.02 6.42
CA MET A 7 8.25 -30.81 7.19
C MET A 7 8.87 -29.70 6.33
N ARG A 8 9.79 -30.03 5.42
CA ARG A 8 10.40 -29.06 4.49
C ARG A 8 9.35 -28.47 3.55
N VAL A 9 8.50 -29.30 2.96
CA VAL A 9 7.41 -28.85 2.08
C VAL A 9 6.45 -27.92 2.84
N ALA A 10 6.06 -28.28 4.06
CA ALA A 10 5.17 -27.45 4.88
C ALA A 10 5.80 -26.07 5.21
N ARG A 11 7.08 -26.04 5.57
CA ARG A 11 7.81 -24.77 5.84
C ARG A 11 7.94 -23.91 4.58
N GLN A 12 8.23 -24.52 3.43
CA GLN A 12 8.32 -23.82 2.16
C GLN A 12 6.98 -23.19 1.79
N ALA A 13 5.88 -23.94 1.92
CA ALA A 13 4.53 -23.45 1.65
C ALA A 13 4.15 -22.28 2.59
N ALA A 14 4.46 -22.40 3.89
CA ALA A 14 4.24 -21.32 4.84
C ALA A 14 5.04 -20.04 4.50
N ALA A 15 6.31 -20.19 4.12
CA ALA A 15 7.14 -19.07 3.69
C ALA A 15 6.61 -18.42 2.40
N GLN A 16 6.17 -19.21 1.42
CA GLN A 16 5.57 -18.71 0.20
C GLN A 16 4.26 -17.95 0.46
N ALA A 17 3.41 -18.48 1.35
CA ALA A 17 2.16 -17.81 1.72
C ALA A 17 2.44 -16.46 2.41
N ALA A 18 3.37 -16.41 3.36
CA ALA A 18 3.77 -15.16 4.00
C ALA A 18 4.31 -14.14 2.98
N ASN A 19 5.23 -14.59 2.11
CA ASN A 19 5.79 -13.74 1.06
C ASN A 19 4.72 -13.21 0.09
N ALA A 20 3.72 -14.03 -0.25
CA ALA A 20 2.63 -13.62 -1.14
C ALA A 20 1.76 -12.52 -0.50
N VAL A 21 1.45 -12.66 0.79
CA VAL A 21 0.70 -11.66 1.55
C VAL A 21 1.50 -10.35 1.63
N ASP A 22 2.79 -10.43 1.93
CA ASP A 22 3.66 -9.25 2.03
C ASP A 22 3.81 -8.56 0.67
N ALA A 23 3.97 -9.34 -0.41
CA ALA A 23 4.04 -8.79 -1.77
C ALA A 23 2.75 -8.04 -2.15
N ASP A 24 1.58 -8.56 -1.77
CA ASP A 24 0.30 -7.88 -2.03
C ASP A 24 0.12 -6.63 -1.18
N ILE A 25 0.66 -6.59 0.05
CA ILE A 25 0.67 -5.37 0.88
C ILE A 25 1.58 -4.33 0.25
N TRP A 26 2.80 -4.72 -0.15
CA TRP A 26 3.76 -3.82 -0.78
C TRP A 26 3.26 -3.24 -2.09
N ARG A 27 2.64 -4.04 -2.97
CA ARG A 27 2.05 -3.53 -4.22
C ARG A 27 1.00 -2.46 -3.96
N TRP A 28 0.12 -2.70 -3.00
CA TRP A 28 -0.88 -1.71 -2.59
C TRP A 28 -0.21 -0.46 -2.05
N PHE A 29 0.71 -0.60 -1.09
CA PHE A 29 1.40 0.53 -0.47
C PHE A 29 2.15 1.38 -1.49
N SER A 30 2.96 0.77 -2.37
CA SER A 30 3.70 1.47 -3.43
C SER A 30 2.76 2.27 -4.33
N THR A 31 1.64 1.68 -4.76
CA THR A 31 0.63 2.39 -5.57
C THR A 31 0.10 3.63 -4.84
N MET A 32 -0.19 3.51 -3.54
CA MET A 32 -0.72 4.62 -2.75
C MET A 32 0.31 5.73 -2.50
N VAL A 33 1.59 5.38 -2.40
CA VAL A 33 2.71 6.31 -2.28
C VAL A 33 2.91 7.07 -3.60
N GLU A 34 2.92 6.35 -4.72
CA GLU A 34 3.05 6.93 -6.07
C GLU A 34 1.92 7.92 -6.35
N ASP A 35 0.68 7.56 -6.00
CA ASP A 35 -0.49 8.43 -6.12
C ASP A 35 -0.53 9.56 -5.06
N ARG A 36 0.40 9.58 -4.11
CA ARG A 36 0.45 10.52 -2.95
C ARG A 36 -0.81 10.52 -2.08
N ARG A 37 -1.54 9.40 -2.07
CA ARG A 37 -2.83 9.25 -1.37
C ARG A 37 -2.70 8.79 0.08
N ILE A 38 -1.54 8.23 0.43
CA ILE A 38 -1.24 7.79 1.79
C ILE A 38 -0.36 8.82 2.52
N ARG A 39 -0.67 9.05 3.80
CA ARG A 39 0.17 9.78 4.75
C ARG A 39 0.34 8.94 6.00
N TRP A 40 1.54 8.94 6.54
CA TRP A 40 1.82 8.30 7.81
C TRP A 40 2.55 9.28 8.73
N CYS A 41 2.22 9.22 10.02
CA CYS A 41 2.89 10.01 11.05
C CYS A 41 3.08 9.13 12.29
N PHE A 42 4.25 9.19 12.91
CA PHE A 42 4.48 8.59 14.21
C PHE A 42 4.23 9.64 15.30
N ALA A 43 3.21 9.44 16.12
CA ALA A 43 2.86 10.36 17.19
C ALA A 43 2.31 9.60 18.40
N GLY A 44 2.63 10.05 19.61
CA GLY A 44 2.07 9.47 20.84
C GLY A 44 2.38 7.98 21.01
N ASN A 45 3.54 7.53 20.54
CA ASN A 45 3.97 6.12 20.56
C ASN A 45 3.16 5.18 19.63
N ALA A 46 2.49 5.74 18.63
CA ALA A 46 1.78 4.97 17.62
C ALA A 46 1.98 5.54 16.20
N TRP A 47 1.88 4.66 15.22
CA TRP A 47 1.79 5.00 13.80
C TRP A 47 0.35 5.30 13.44
N LEU A 48 0.10 6.53 13.01
CA LEU A 48 -1.15 7.01 12.47
C LEU A 48 -1.05 6.95 10.95
N VAL A 49 -1.93 6.18 10.31
CA VAL A 49 -1.98 6.04 8.86
C VAL A 49 -3.29 6.62 8.35
N SER A 50 -3.17 7.51 7.38
CA SER A 50 -4.30 8.14 6.69
C SER A 50 -4.22 7.89 5.19
N VAL A 51 -5.36 7.58 4.59
CA VAL A 51 -5.53 7.30 3.17
C VAL A 51 -6.66 8.19 2.65
N ASP A 52 -6.42 8.93 1.55
CA ASP A 52 -7.39 9.88 0.98
C ASP A 52 -7.94 10.88 2.00
N HIS A 53 -7.06 11.44 2.83
CA HIS A 53 -7.41 12.35 3.92
C HIS A 53 -8.29 11.73 5.02
N ARG A 54 -8.49 10.41 5.02
CA ARG A 54 -9.22 9.68 6.06
C ARG A 54 -8.23 8.89 6.90
N HIS A 55 -8.32 9.06 8.21
CA HIS A 55 -7.60 8.21 9.13
C HIS A 55 -8.14 6.78 9.06
N VAL A 56 -7.26 5.81 8.82
CA VAL A 56 -7.62 4.40 8.58
C VAL A 56 -7.02 3.44 9.60
N ALA A 57 -5.88 3.77 10.22
CA ALA A 57 -5.26 2.88 11.19
C ALA A 57 -4.41 3.64 12.22
N THR A 58 -4.44 3.15 13.46
CA THR A 58 -3.49 3.52 14.52
C THR A 58 -2.92 2.24 15.11
N ASP A 59 -1.60 2.09 15.10
CA ASP A 59 -0.95 0.93 15.71
C ASP A 59 0.46 1.28 16.18
N PRO A 60 0.95 0.76 17.33
CA PRO A 60 2.34 0.93 17.76
C PRO A 60 3.38 0.43 16.76
N CYS A 61 3.04 -0.55 15.91
CA CYS A 61 3.94 -1.12 14.90
C CYS A 61 3.56 -0.65 13.50
N PHE A 62 4.55 -0.19 12.73
CA PHE A 62 4.36 0.28 11.36
C PHE A 62 3.75 -0.81 10.46
N ASP A 63 4.30 -2.03 10.46
CA ASP A 63 3.82 -3.12 9.61
C ASP A 63 2.34 -3.46 9.90
N SER A 64 1.98 -3.55 11.18
CA SER A 64 0.59 -3.77 11.60
C SER A 64 -0.31 -2.61 11.16
N ALA A 65 0.13 -1.36 11.35
CA ALA A 65 -0.62 -0.18 10.89
C ALA A 65 -0.89 -0.21 9.38
N ILE A 66 0.09 -0.62 8.57
CA ILE A 66 -0.06 -0.73 7.11
C ILE A 66 -1.01 -1.86 6.72
N ARG A 67 -0.92 -3.03 7.37
CA ARG A 67 -1.85 -4.15 7.16
C ARG A 67 -3.30 -3.75 7.47
N VAL A 68 -3.51 -3.11 8.62
CA VAL A 68 -4.83 -2.60 9.03
C VAL A 68 -5.32 -1.52 8.06
N ALA A 69 -4.45 -0.59 7.67
CA ALA A 69 -4.78 0.46 6.72
C ALA A 69 -5.21 -0.10 5.36
N LYS A 70 -4.57 -1.16 4.87
CA LYS A 70 -4.96 -1.86 3.63
C LYS A 70 -6.35 -2.46 3.76
N SER A 71 -6.58 -3.25 4.81
CA SER A 71 -7.88 -3.89 5.07
C SER A 71 -9.00 -2.86 5.17
N GLU A 72 -8.76 -1.76 5.88
CA GLU A 72 -9.72 -0.66 6.01
C GLU A 72 -9.94 0.09 4.69
N SER A 73 -8.91 0.26 3.88
CA SER A 73 -9.01 0.88 2.55
C SER A 73 -9.82 0.03 1.59
N GLU A 74 -9.63 -1.30 1.62
CA GLU A 74 -10.40 -2.26 0.83
C GLU A 74 -11.88 -2.29 1.27
N ARG A 75 -12.13 -2.39 2.57
CA ARG A 75 -13.49 -2.36 3.16
C ARG A 75 -14.26 -1.10 2.77
N ARG A 76 -13.57 0.04 2.69
CA ARG A 76 -14.16 1.35 2.35
C ARG A 76 -14.19 1.64 0.85
N GLY A 77 -13.72 0.72 0.00
CA GLY A 77 -13.67 0.92 -1.45
C GLY A 77 -12.67 1.99 -1.90
N LEU A 78 -11.73 2.41 -1.05
CA LEU A 78 -10.72 3.42 -1.36
C LEU A 78 -9.67 2.91 -2.37
N ARG A 79 -9.75 1.64 -2.78
CA ARG A 79 -8.87 1.00 -3.76
C ARG A 79 -9.06 1.49 -5.19
N LEU A 80 -10.15 2.19 -5.51
CA LEU A 80 -10.55 2.48 -6.89
C LEU A 80 -10.99 3.92 -7.11
N VAL A 81 -10.04 4.85 -7.04
CA VAL A 81 -10.07 6.01 -7.93
C VAL A 81 -8.64 6.25 -8.39
N ARG A 82 -8.21 5.53 -9.44
CA ARG A 82 -7.24 6.14 -10.36
C ARG A 82 -7.91 7.43 -10.82
N ARG A 83 -7.47 8.59 -10.33
CA ARG A 83 -7.80 9.82 -11.03
C ARG A 83 -7.30 9.60 -12.45
N ARG A 84 -8.20 9.53 -13.42
CA ARG A 84 -7.90 9.85 -14.82
C ARG A 84 -7.50 11.34 -14.84
N ASN A 85 -6.29 11.65 -14.39
CA ASN A 85 -5.63 12.90 -14.75
C ASN A 85 -4.47 12.51 -15.64
N GLU A 86 -4.81 12.17 -16.88
CA GLU A 86 -3.93 12.40 -18.01
C GLU A 86 -3.56 13.89 -17.98
N PRO A 87 -2.28 14.27 -17.93
CA PRO A 87 -1.92 15.66 -18.11
C PRO A 87 -2.25 16.01 -19.56
N GLN A 88 -3.37 16.70 -19.76
CA GLN A 88 -3.66 17.39 -21.01
C GLN A 88 -2.69 18.56 -21.12
N TYR A 89 -1.45 18.28 -21.49
CA TYR A 89 -0.51 19.26 -22.01
C TYR A 89 -0.88 19.50 -23.48
N ALA A 90 -2.12 19.95 -23.69
CA ALA A 90 -2.55 20.52 -24.95
C ALA A 90 -2.26 22.03 -24.88
N ASP A 91 -1.46 22.48 -25.84
CA ASP A 91 -1.37 23.87 -26.29
C ASP A 91 -0.78 24.88 -25.30
N ALA A 92 0.55 24.81 -25.13
CA ALA A 92 1.31 26.04 -24.96
C ALA A 92 1.64 26.60 -26.36
N PRO A 93 1.05 27.73 -26.81
CA PRO A 93 1.55 28.39 -28.00
C PRO A 93 2.97 28.90 -27.72
N SER A 94 3.91 28.41 -28.51
CA SER A 94 5.23 29.01 -28.68
C SER A 94 5.07 30.45 -29.16
N SER A 95 5.00 31.39 -28.23
CA SER A 95 5.03 32.82 -28.54
C SER A 95 5.81 33.50 -27.42
N LEU A 96 7.10 33.70 -27.68
CA LEU A 96 7.69 35.02 -27.90
C LEU A 96 7.84 35.81 -26.59
N CYS A 97 9.04 35.77 -26.04
CA CYS A 97 9.62 36.96 -25.45
C CYS A 97 10.95 37.22 -26.17
N THR A 98 10.89 38.25 -27.01
CA THR A 98 12.01 38.99 -27.59
C THR A 98 12.77 39.73 -26.50
#